data_AF-A0A957W752-F1
#
_entry.id   AF-A0A957W752-F1
#
_cell.length_a   1.000
_cell.length_b   1.000
_cell.length_c   1.000
_cell.angle_alpha   90.00
_cell.angle_beta   90.00
_cell.angle_gamma   90.00
#
_symmetry.space_group_name_H-M   'P 1'
#
loop_
_entity.id
_entity.type
_entity.pdbx_description
1 polymer ?
#
loop_
_entity_poly.entity_id
_entity_poly.type
_entity_poly.pdbx_seq_one_letter_code
_entity_poly.pdbx_strand_id
1 'polypeptide(L)'
;MFQPTDISLPHLRAGVHEALKLWSKPNDDTSPLSHLYLFHQAGQTRSANARRLTNDLLLQALTTMEDRYDAFLADLLRRRFLENTPVAAVANEKNMAEATAHKKQRQAIEQLADILAGQERLARQAVITALEQRLNLPAPTDLFGVNAYLKRVGDALLSPEPAWLVAIEGLGGIGKTALANAVIRRVALTHHFQQIAWVSAKQQEFWPG
;
A
#
# COMPACT_ATOMS: atom_id res chain seq x y z
N MET A 1 -17.44 -11.36 -0.43
CA MET A 1 -17.44 -10.38 0.68
C MET A 1 -16.12 -9.64 0.56
N PHE A 2 -16.13 -8.32 0.35
CA PHE A 2 -14.90 -7.53 0.21
C PHE A 2 -14.24 -7.46 1.58
N GLN A 3 -13.14 -8.16 1.77
CA GLN A 3 -12.38 -8.06 3.02
C GLN A 3 -11.30 -6.99 2.85
N PRO A 4 -11.13 -6.08 3.82
CA PRO A 4 -9.98 -5.20 3.84
C PRO A 4 -8.72 -6.06 3.84
N THR A 5 -7.75 -5.72 2.99
CA THR A 5 -6.48 -6.42 2.93
C THR A 5 -5.65 -5.98 4.14
N ASP A 6 -5.84 -6.60 5.30
CA ASP A 6 -5.11 -6.22 6.50
C ASP A 6 -3.64 -6.63 6.41
N ILE A 7 -2.74 -5.79 6.91
CA ILE A 7 -1.30 -6.01 6.81
C ILE A 7 -0.87 -6.92 7.95
N SER A 8 -0.54 -8.17 7.64
CA SER A 8 0.02 -9.10 8.62
C SER A 8 1.42 -8.63 9.05
N LEU A 9 1.54 -8.08 10.27
CA LEU A 9 2.82 -7.62 10.82
C LEU A 9 3.92 -8.70 10.80
N PRO A 10 3.66 -9.97 11.16
CA PRO A 10 4.67 -11.02 11.04
C PRO A 10 5.19 -11.23 9.61
N HIS A 11 4.29 -11.18 8.62
CA HIS A 11 4.65 -11.32 7.22
C HIS A 11 5.48 -10.12 6.75
N LEU A 12 5.07 -8.90 7.13
CA LEU A 12 5.82 -7.69 6.82
C LEU A 12 7.21 -7.70 7.46
N ARG A 13 7.35 -8.11 8.73
CA ARG A 13 8.65 -8.23 9.42
C ARG A 13 9.60 -9.17 8.68
N ALA A 14 9.10 -10.33 8.25
CA ALA A 14 9.87 -11.27 7.44
C ALA A 14 10.27 -10.65 6.10
N GLY A 15 9.34 -9.99 5.41
CA GLY A 15 9.59 -9.30 4.14
C GLY A 15 10.63 -8.18 4.27
N VAL A 16 10.57 -7.38 5.33
CA VAL A 16 11.55 -6.32 5.62
C VAL A 16 12.93 -6.90 5.87
N HIS A 17 13.03 -7.96 6.67
CA HIS A 17 14.31 -8.60 6.94
C HIS A 17 14.92 -9.18 5.65
N GLU A 18 14.14 -9.88 4.83
CA GLU A 18 14.61 -10.38 3.55
C GLU A 18 14.99 -9.25 2.59
N ALA A 19 14.19 -8.18 2.51
CA ALA A 19 14.52 -7.01 1.70
C ALA A 19 15.86 -6.36 2.12
N LEU A 20 16.13 -6.24 3.42
CA LEU A 20 17.40 -5.75 3.95
C LEU A 20 18.57 -6.68 3.59
N LYS A 21 18.41 -8.00 3.69
CA LYS A 21 19.45 -8.96 3.28
C LYS A 21 19.78 -8.90 1.80
N LEU A 22 18.80 -8.56 0.98
CA LEU A 22 18.97 -8.47 -0.47
C LEU A 22 19.44 -7.07 -0.92
N TRP A 23 19.66 -6.12 0.00
CA TRP A 23 20.03 -4.72 -0.30
C TRP A 23 21.16 -4.58 -1.32
N SER A 24 22.25 -5.31 -1.13
CA SER A 24 23.48 -5.27 -1.94
C SER A 24 23.60 -6.41 -2.96
N LYS A 25 22.59 -7.30 -3.03
CA LYS A 25 22.61 -8.43 -3.98
C LYS A 25 22.20 -7.97 -5.38
N PRO A 26 22.69 -8.65 -6.44
CA PRO A 26 22.31 -8.34 -7.82
C PRO A 26 20.79 -8.37 -8.04
N ASN A 27 20.39 -7.66 -9.10
CA ASN A 27 19.00 -7.29 -9.33
C ASN A 27 18.13 -8.51 -9.66
N ASP A 28 17.14 -8.79 -8.80
CA ASP A 28 16.01 -9.63 -9.12
C ASP A 28 14.80 -8.72 -9.37
N ASP A 29 13.98 -9.03 -10.37
CA ASP A 29 12.77 -8.27 -10.68
C ASP A 29 11.65 -8.50 -9.64
N THR A 30 11.89 -9.33 -8.62
CA THR A 30 10.97 -9.61 -7.52
C THR A 30 11.37 -8.87 -6.25
N SER A 31 10.41 -8.23 -5.59
CA SER A 31 10.60 -7.61 -4.27
C SER A 31 9.80 -8.34 -3.19
N PRO A 32 10.40 -8.64 -2.02
CA PRO A 32 9.65 -9.13 -0.85
C PRO A 32 8.55 -8.17 -0.37
N LEU A 33 8.64 -6.89 -0.75
CA LEU A 33 7.70 -5.83 -0.37
C LEU A 33 6.71 -5.50 -1.49
N SER A 34 6.67 -6.29 -2.58
CA SER A 34 5.79 -6.01 -3.73
C SER A 34 4.30 -6.08 -3.41
N HIS A 35 3.91 -6.69 -2.28
CA HIS A 35 2.53 -6.75 -1.83
C HIS A 35 2.04 -5.45 -1.16
N LEU A 36 2.94 -4.50 -0.91
CA LEU A 36 2.59 -3.22 -0.29
C LEU A 36 2.07 -2.22 -1.34
N TYR A 37 1.03 -1.49 -0.97
CA TYR A 37 0.52 -0.37 -1.74
C TYR A 37 1.59 0.72 -1.94
N LEU A 38 2.40 1.01 -0.91
CA LEU A 38 3.51 1.95 -0.99
C LEU A 38 4.52 1.59 -2.08
N PHE A 39 4.80 0.29 -2.27
CA PHE A 39 5.72 -0.18 -3.31
C PHE A 39 5.17 0.13 -4.70
N HIS A 40 3.90 -0.18 -4.94
CA HIS A 40 3.24 0.12 -6.21
C HIS A 40 3.10 1.62 -6.47
N GLN A 41 2.78 2.40 -5.44
CA GLN A 41 2.70 3.86 -5.52
C GLN A 41 4.05 4.49 -5.92
N ALA A 42 5.15 4.00 -5.34
CA ALA A 42 6.49 4.48 -5.69
C ALA A 42 6.85 4.17 -7.16
N GLY A 43 6.45 2.99 -7.66
CA GLY A 43 6.70 2.57 -9.05
C GLY A 43 5.98 3.41 -10.11
N GLN A 44 4.84 4.03 -9.80
CA GLN A 44 4.18 4.93 -10.74
C GLN A 44 4.87 6.29 -10.86
N THR A 45 5.41 6.80 -9.75
CA THR A 45 6.09 8.11 -9.75
C THR A 45 7.48 8.02 -10.36
N ARG A 46 8.11 6.84 -10.31
CA ARG A 46 9.47 6.60 -10.77
C ARG A 46 9.53 5.32 -11.59
N SER A 47 9.89 5.43 -12.87
CA SER A 47 10.25 4.28 -13.68
C SER A 47 11.55 3.67 -13.16
N ALA A 48 11.44 2.69 -12.27
CA ALA A 48 12.55 2.03 -11.60
C ALA A 48 12.28 0.54 -11.44
N ASN A 49 13.34 -0.27 -11.38
CA ASN A 49 13.23 -1.70 -11.10
C ASN A 49 12.77 -1.97 -9.66
N ALA A 50 12.26 -3.19 -9.42
CA ALA A 50 11.73 -3.58 -8.11
C ALA A 50 12.74 -3.42 -6.96
N ARG A 51 14.02 -3.70 -7.19
CA ARG A 51 15.10 -3.50 -6.22
C ARG A 51 15.21 -2.03 -5.80
N ARG A 52 15.28 -1.10 -6.75
CA ARG A 52 15.45 0.32 -6.43
C ARG A 52 14.23 0.87 -5.69
N LEU A 53 13.02 0.47 -6.07
CA LEU A 53 11.80 0.84 -5.34
C LEU A 53 11.83 0.34 -3.89
N THR A 54 12.28 -0.90 -3.69
CA THR A 54 12.43 -1.50 -2.35
C THR A 54 13.46 -0.74 -1.52
N ASN A 55 14.62 -0.44 -2.11
CA ASN A 55 15.70 0.24 -1.43
C ASN A 55 15.32 1.69 -1.06
N ASP A 56 14.64 2.40 -1.96
CA ASP A 56 14.11 3.74 -1.70
C ASP A 56 13.11 3.72 -0.53
N LEU A 57 12.21 2.73 -0.51
CA LEU A 57 11.22 2.57 0.56
C LEU A 57 11.89 2.28 1.92
N LEU A 58 12.88 1.38 1.95
CA LEU A 58 13.65 1.07 3.16
C LEU A 58 14.45 2.29 3.65
N LEU A 59 15.06 3.07 2.76
CA LEU A 59 15.77 4.29 3.15
C LEU A 59 14.85 5.33 3.77
N GLN A 60 13.68 5.57 3.17
CA GLN A 60 12.69 6.50 3.72
C GLN A 60 12.21 6.06 5.11
N ALA A 61 11.97 4.76 5.30
CA ALA A 61 11.59 4.21 6.59
C ALA A 61 12.73 4.29 7.61
N LEU A 62 13.98 4.02 7.22
CA LEU A 62 15.17 4.18 8.08
C LEU A 62 15.39 5.63 8.50
N THR A 63 15.25 6.59 7.58
CA THR A 63 15.33 8.02 7.92
C THR A 63 14.20 8.42 8.87
N THR A 64 12.97 7.93 8.65
CA THR A 64 11.86 8.18 9.58
C THR A 64 12.15 7.59 10.97
N MET A 65 12.74 6.39 11.02
CA MET A 65 13.14 5.72 12.26
C MET A 65 14.20 6.51 13.01
N GLU A 66 15.17 7.04 12.28
CA GLU A 66 16.27 7.86 12.81
C GLU A 66 15.75 9.18 13.39
N ASP A 67 14.89 9.87 12.66
CA ASP A 67 14.38 11.20 13.03
C ASP A 67 13.33 11.16 14.16
N ARG A 68 12.48 10.13 14.20
CA ARG A 68 11.25 10.13 15.03
C ARG A 68 11.21 9.08 16.13
N TYR A 69 12.07 8.06 16.09
CA TYR A 69 11.97 6.92 16.99
C TYR A 69 13.28 6.62 17.71
N ASP A 70 14.24 6.01 17.02
CA ASP A 70 15.48 5.55 17.61
C ASP A 70 16.61 5.55 16.57
N ALA A 71 17.43 6.61 16.63
CA ALA A 71 18.60 6.79 15.78
C ALA A 71 19.64 5.67 15.93
N PHE A 72 19.78 5.10 17.12
CA PHE A 72 20.73 4.02 17.35
C PHE A 72 20.30 2.75 16.60
N LEU A 73 19.01 2.38 16.65
CA LEU A 73 18.52 1.21 15.93
C LEU A 73 18.56 1.40 14.40
N ALA A 74 18.32 2.62 13.90
CA ALA A 74 18.45 2.94 12.49
C ALA A 74 19.91 2.81 12.01
N ASP A 75 20.87 3.40 12.73
CA ASP A 75 22.30 3.29 12.43
C ASP A 75 22.79 1.83 12.50
N LEU A 76 22.31 1.04 13.47
CA LEU A 76 22.61 -0.39 13.55
C LEU A 76 22.20 -1.13 12.26
N LEU A 77 21.01 -0.86 11.71
CA LEU A 77 20.56 -1.49 10.46
C LEU A 77 21.35 -1.01 9.25
N ARG A 78 21.68 0.29 9.18
CA ARG A 78 22.53 0.84 8.10
C ARG A 78 23.88 0.13 8.06
N ARG A 79 24.59 0.07 9.19
CA ARG A 79 25.87 -0.64 9.29
C ARG A 79 25.74 -2.12 8.93
N ARG A 80 24.74 -2.79 9.52
CA ARG A 80 24.58 -4.23 9.34
C ARG A 80 24.28 -4.63 7.90
N PHE A 81 23.40 -3.91 7.21
CA PHE A 81 22.85 -4.34 5.93
C PHE A 81 23.31 -3.50 4.74
N LEU A 82 23.41 -2.18 4.89
CA LEU A 82 23.77 -1.28 3.79
C LEU A 82 25.30 -1.27 3.60
N GLU A 83 26.05 -1.25 4.70
CA GLU A 83 27.52 -1.31 4.69
C GLU A 83 28.07 -2.75 4.72
N ASN A 84 27.17 -3.74 4.87
CA ASN A 84 27.50 -5.17 4.93
C ASN A 84 28.46 -5.55 6.10
N THR A 85 28.41 -4.80 7.21
CA THR A 85 29.24 -5.05 8.38
C THR A 85 28.72 -6.28 9.17
N PRO A 86 29.57 -7.26 9.52
CA PRO A 86 29.17 -8.40 10.36
C PRO A 86 28.60 -7.97 11.72
N VAL A 87 27.61 -8.70 12.27
CA VAL A 87 27.00 -8.35 13.58
C VAL A 87 28.04 -8.25 14.69
N ALA A 88 29.02 -9.15 14.73
CA ALA A 88 30.11 -9.11 15.70
C ALA A 88 30.96 -7.84 15.60
N ALA A 89 31.23 -7.35 14.38
CA ALA A 89 31.95 -6.10 14.18
C ALA A 89 31.12 -4.89 14.64
N VAL A 90 29.83 -4.84 14.30
CA VAL A 90 28.91 -3.82 14.82
C VAL A 90 28.82 -3.85 16.35
N ALA A 91 28.82 -5.04 16.96
CA ALA A 91 28.79 -5.21 18.40
C ALA A 91 30.04 -4.60 19.06
N ASN A 92 31.21 -4.88 18.50
CA ASN A 92 32.48 -4.32 18.96
C ASN A 92 32.52 -2.79 18.79
N GLU A 93 32.16 -2.26 17.63
CA GLU A 93 32.11 -0.81 17.36
C GLU A 93 31.18 -0.07 18.33
N LYS A 94 30.10 -0.72 18.74
CA LYS A 94 29.12 -0.16 19.68
C LYS A 94 29.35 -0.54 21.13
N ASN A 95 30.49 -1.16 21.46
CA ASN A 95 30.86 -1.59 22.81
C ASN A 95 29.77 -2.45 23.50
N MET A 96 29.20 -3.42 22.78
CA MET A 96 28.18 -4.32 23.31
C MET A 96 28.51 -5.79 23.03
N ALA A 97 27.96 -6.68 23.87
CA ALA A 97 28.03 -8.12 23.61
C ALA A 97 27.27 -8.50 22.33
N GLU A 98 27.77 -9.50 21.60
CA GLU A 98 27.17 -9.96 20.34
C GLU A 98 25.70 -10.42 20.51
N ALA A 99 25.37 -11.09 21.61
CA ALA A 99 23.99 -11.46 21.94
C ALA A 99 23.07 -10.23 22.08
N THR A 100 23.58 -9.13 22.64
CA THR A 100 22.86 -7.86 22.73
C THR A 100 22.67 -7.24 21.35
N ALA A 101 23.70 -7.27 20.50
CA ALA A 101 23.60 -6.78 19.12
C ALA A 101 22.53 -7.54 18.31
N HIS A 102 22.47 -8.87 18.41
CA HIS A 102 21.41 -9.67 17.78
C HIS A 102 20.00 -9.33 18.30
N LYS A 103 19.86 -9.08 19.61
CA LYS A 103 18.59 -8.65 20.19
C LYS A 103 18.18 -7.27 19.65
N LYS A 104 19.13 -6.33 19.59
CA LYS A 104 18.90 -4.98 19.06
C LYS A 104 18.61 -4.98 17.57
N GLN A 105 19.26 -5.83 16.78
CA GLN A 105 18.95 -6.02 15.36
C GLN A 105 17.50 -6.48 15.16
N ARG A 106 17.04 -7.49 15.93
CA ARG A 106 15.64 -7.93 15.87
C ARG A 106 14.68 -6.81 16.24
N GLN A 107 14.95 -6.10 17.34
CA GLN A 107 14.17 -4.93 17.76
C GLN A 107 14.12 -3.86 16.64
N ALA A 108 15.25 -3.60 15.97
CA ALA A 108 15.31 -2.62 14.90
C ALA A 108 14.46 -3.03 13.68
N ILE A 109 14.52 -4.30 13.28
CA ILE A 109 13.69 -4.84 12.18
C ILE A 109 12.20 -4.76 12.53
N GLU A 110 11.83 -5.08 13.78
CA GLU A 110 10.44 -4.95 14.24
C GLU A 110 9.97 -3.49 14.18
N GLN A 111 10.77 -2.56 14.68
CA GLN A 111 10.47 -1.13 14.64
C GLN A 111 10.33 -0.63 13.19
N LEU A 112 11.22 -1.04 12.29
CA LEU A 112 11.18 -0.65 10.89
C LEU A 112 9.92 -1.18 10.19
N ALA A 113 9.52 -2.42 10.48
CA ALA A 113 8.30 -3.01 9.97
C ALA A 113 7.04 -2.30 10.51
N ASP A 114 7.04 -1.92 11.78
CA ASP A 114 5.92 -1.18 12.38
C ASP A 114 5.79 0.24 11.77
N ILE A 115 6.92 0.90 11.46
CA ILE A 115 6.95 2.17 10.73
C ILE A 115 6.36 2.01 9.32
N LEU A 116 6.82 1.01 8.56
CA LEU A 116 6.29 0.73 7.21
C LEU A 116 4.80 0.40 7.25
N ALA A 117 4.33 -0.39 8.22
CA ALA A 117 2.91 -0.67 8.39
C ALA A 117 2.10 0.60 8.69
N GLY A 118 2.65 1.51 9.50
CA GLY A 118 2.05 2.82 9.77
C GLY A 118 1.94 3.67 8.51
N GLN A 119 3.02 3.80 7.74
CA GLN A 119 3.05 4.54 6.48
C GLN A 119 2.08 3.94 5.45
N GLU A 120 2.03 2.61 5.35
CA GLU A 120 1.14 1.89 4.45
C GLU A 120 -0.34 2.17 4.78
N ARG A 121 -0.71 2.11 6.07
CA ARG A 121 -2.06 2.47 6.53
C ARG A 121 -2.41 3.92 6.19
N LEU A 122 -1.48 4.86 6.43
CA LEU A 122 -1.68 6.27 6.12
C LEU A 122 -1.86 6.52 4.62
N ALA A 123 -1.05 5.88 3.78
CA ALA A 123 -1.14 6.01 2.33
C ALA A 123 -2.48 5.45 1.80
N ARG A 124 -2.87 4.26 2.28
CA ARG A 124 -4.17 3.64 1.97
C ARG A 124 -5.36 4.50 2.39
N GLN A 125 -5.30 5.09 3.59
CA GLN A 125 -6.34 5.98 4.08
C GLN A 125 -6.42 7.27 3.25
N ALA A 126 -5.28 7.84 2.84
CA ALA A 126 -5.25 9.03 2.00
C ALA A 126 -5.94 8.81 0.64
N VAL A 127 -5.78 7.61 0.05
CA VAL A 127 -6.49 7.23 -1.19
C VAL A 127 -8.00 7.20 -0.99
N ILE A 128 -8.46 6.58 0.10
CA ILE A 128 -9.88 6.52 0.43
C ILE A 128 -10.43 7.94 0.63
N THR A 129 -9.76 8.78 1.43
CA THR A 129 -10.17 10.16 1.67
C THR A 129 -10.22 10.97 0.37
N ALA A 130 -9.22 10.83 -0.52
CA ALA A 130 -9.20 11.51 -1.80
C ALA A 130 -10.34 11.04 -2.74
N LEU A 131 -10.67 9.75 -2.73
CA LEU A 131 -11.82 9.21 -3.44
C LEU A 131 -13.13 9.81 -2.93
N GLU A 132 -13.31 9.89 -1.62
CA GLU A 132 -14.51 10.47 -1.02
C GLU A 132 -14.72 11.93 -1.42
N GLN A 133 -13.65 12.72 -1.43
CA GLN A 133 -13.67 14.11 -1.90
C GLN A 133 -14.04 14.20 -3.38
N ARG A 134 -13.51 13.31 -4.23
CA ARG A 134 -13.77 13.30 -5.68
C ARG A 134 -15.16 12.82 -6.05
N LEU A 135 -15.69 11.82 -5.34
CA LEU A 135 -17.03 11.28 -5.60
C LEU A 135 -18.10 12.39 -5.52
N ASN A 136 -17.91 13.36 -4.62
CA ASN A 136 -18.82 14.50 -4.38
C ASN A 136 -20.31 14.08 -4.36
N LEU A 137 -20.55 12.87 -3.84
CA LEU A 137 -21.84 12.22 -3.73
C LEU A 137 -21.92 11.67 -2.30
N PRO A 138 -23.04 11.90 -1.59
CA PRO A 138 -23.23 11.31 -0.29
C PRO A 138 -23.11 9.79 -0.39
N ALA A 139 -22.55 9.17 0.65
CA ALA A 139 -22.58 7.72 0.77
C ALA A 139 -24.06 7.27 0.78
N PRO A 140 -24.46 6.27 -0.01
CA PRO A 140 -25.81 5.76 0.05
C PRO A 140 -26.08 5.18 1.43
N THR A 141 -26.98 5.80 2.19
CA THR A 141 -27.32 5.39 3.56
C THR A 141 -28.13 4.11 3.58
N ASP A 142 -29.07 3.95 2.65
CA ASP A 142 -30.01 2.83 2.63
C ASP A 142 -30.13 2.23 1.22
N LEU A 143 -29.40 1.15 0.97
CA LEU A 143 -29.55 0.36 -0.25
C LEU A 143 -30.18 -1.00 0.08
N PHE A 144 -31.43 -1.19 -0.32
CA PHE A 144 -32.18 -2.42 -0.11
C PHE A 144 -32.12 -3.33 -1.34
N GLY A 145 -31.99 -4.64 -1.14
CA GLY A 145 -32.03 -5.63 -2.22
C GLY A 145 -30.83 -5.58 -3.19
N VAL A 146 -29.82 -4.74 -2.94
CA VAL A 146 -28.70 -4.55 -3.89
C VAL A 146 -27.54 -5.52 -3.72
N ASN A 147 -27.54 -6.36 -2.69
CA ASN A 147 -26.37 -7.16 -2.30
C ASN A 147 -25.86 -8.07 -3.43
N ALA A 148 -26.78 -8.67 -4.19
CA ALA A 148 -26.42 -9.50 -5.35
C ALA A 148 -25.75 -8.67 -6.46
N TYR A 149 -26.25 -7.47 -6.73
CA TYR A 149 -25.67 -6.56 -7.72
C TYR A 149 -24.31 -6.01 -7.27
N LEU A 150 -24.18 -5.64 -5.99
CA LEU A 150 -22.92 -5.20 -5.41
C LEU A 150 -21.84 -6.28 -5.54
N LYS A 151 -22.19 -7.54 -5.25
CA LYS A 151 -21.29 -8.68 -5.45
C LYS A 151 -20.92 -8.84 -6.92
N ARG A 152 -21.90 -8.87 -7.82
CA ARG A 152 -21.66 -9.10 -9.25
C ARG A 152 -20.76 -8.03 -9.88
N VAL A 153 -21.03 -6.75 -9.62
CA VAL A 153 -20.22 -5.65 -10.17
C VAL A 153 -18.83 -5.66 -9.52
N GLY A 154 -18.72 -5.88 -8.22
CA GLY A 154 -17.41 -5.94 -7.58
C GLY A 154 -16.58 -7.15 -8.01
N ASP A 155 -17.17 -8.32 -8.20
CA ASP A 155 -16.48 -9.49 -8.75
C ASP A 155 -15.96 -9.21 -10.17
N ALA A 156 -16.73 -8.50 -11.00
CA ALA A 156 -16.29 -8.09 -12.33
C ALA A 156 -15.12 -7.08 -12.28
N LEU A 157 -15.16 -6.13 -11.35
CA LEU A 157 -14.08 -5.14 -11.17
C LEU A 157 -12.81 -5.73 -10.56
N LEU A 158 -12.92 -6.77 -9.74
CA LEU A 158 -11.80 -7.42 -9.06
C LEU A 158 -11.32 -8.69 -9.78
N SER A 159 -11.86 -8.95 -10.97
CA SER A 159 -11.45 -10.08 -11.80
C SER A 159 -9.96 -9.94 -12.17
N PRO A 160 -9.15 -11.01 -12.05
CA PRO A 160 -7.75 -10.98 -12.47
C PRO A 160 -7.59 -10.80 -14.00
N GLU A 161 -8.61 -11.14 -14.78
CA GLU A 161 -8.66 -10.80 -16.21
C GLU A 161 -9.18 -9.37 -16.39
N PRO A 162 -8.52 -8.53 -17.21
CA PRO A 162 -8.89 -7.13 -17.36
C PRO A 162 -10.25 -6.99 -18.06
N ALA A 163 -11.29 -6.72 -17.28
CA ALA A 163 -12.54 -6.19 -17.82
C ALA A 163 -12.34 -4.71 -18.16
N TRP A 164 -12.07 -4.40 -19.43
CA TRP A 164 -11.85 -3.01 -19.86
C TRP A 164 -13.08 -2.10 -19.69
N LEU A 165 -14.28 -2.69 -19.59
CA LEU A 165 -15.53 -1.96 -19.42
C LEU A 165 -16.55 -2.78 -18.62
N VAL A 166 -17.13 -2.16 -17.58
CA VAL A 166 -18.28 -2.70 -16.84
C VAL A 166 -19.45 -1.73 -16.99
N ALA A 167 -20.50 -2.14 -17.70
CA ALA A 167 -21.71 -1.35 -17.89
C ALA A 167 -22.79 -1.72 -16.85
N ILE A 168 -23.39 -0.71 -16.22
CA ILE A 168 -24.56 -0.86 -15.34
C ILE A 168 -25.77 -0.32 -16.10
N GLU A 169 -26.65 -1.21 -16.53
CA GLU A 169 -27.85 -0.87 -17.30
C GLU A 169 -29.12 -0.97 -16.46
N GLY A 170 -30.17 -0.27 -16.89
CA GLY A 170 -31.47 -0.26 -16.22
C GLY A 170 -32.23 1.04 -16.44
N LEU A 171 -33.50 1.05 -16.04
CA LEU A 171 -34.40 2.20 -16.18
C LEU A 171 -33.86 3.47 -15.50
N GLY A 172 -34.30 4.63 -15.98
CA GLY A 172 -34.04 5.91 -15.32
C GLY A 172 -34.51 5.88 -13.86
N GLY A 173 -33.74 6.46 -12.94
CA GLY A 173 -34.12 6.54 -11.53
C GLY A 173 -33.96 5.25 -10.70
N ILE A 174 -33.64 4.09 -11.29
CA ILE A 174 -33.53 2.81 -10.57
C ILE A 174 -32.33 2.71 -9.60
N GLY A 175 -31.54 3.77 -9.45
CA GLY A 175 -30.42 3.80 -8.51
C GLY A 175 -29.07 3.32 -9.07
N LYS A 176 -28.86 3.28 -10.39
CA LYS A 176 -27.57 2.87 -11.01
C LYS A 176 -26.36 3.63 -10.46
N THR A 177 -26.48 4.96 -10.35
CA THR A 177 -25.43 5.82 -9.79
C THR A 177 -25.17 5.52 -8.31
N ALA A 178 -26.21 5.22 -7.55
CA ALA A 178 -26.09 4.84 -6.14
C ALA A 178 -25.42 3.46 -5.99
N LEU A 179 -25.75 2.49 -6.84
CA LEU A 179 -25.07 1.20 -6.93
C LEU A 179 -23.58 1.38 -7.26
N ALA A 180 -23.26 2.16 -8.31
CA ALA A 180 -21.88 2.43 -8.70
C ALA A 180 -21.07 3.10 -7.57
N ASN A 181 -21.63 4.13 -6.92
CA ASN A 181 -21.03 4.79 -5.75
C ASN A 181 -20.75 3.77 -4.62
N ALA A 182 -21.72 2.93 -4.28
CA ALA A 182 -21.55 1.91 -3.23
C ALA A 182 -20.51 0.84 -3.58
N VAL A 183 -20.46 0.37 -4.84
CA VAL A 183 -19.43 -0.59 -5.27
C VAL A 183 -18.06 0.02 -5.18
N ILE A 184 -17.87 1.23 -5.72
CA ILE A 184 -16.57 1.90 -5.75
C ILE A 184 -16.02 2.12 -4.33
N ARG A 185 -16.87 2.54 -3.39
CA ARG A 185 -16.47 2.67 -1.98
C ARG A 185 -16.01 1.34 -1.37
N ARG A 186 -16.68 0.23 -1.69
CA ARG A 186 -16.28 -1.11 -1.20
C ARG A 186 -15.01 -1.63 -1.85
N VAL A 187 -14.89 -1.43 -3.16
CA VAL A 187 -13.71 -1.83 -3.95
C VAL A 187 -12.48 -1.03 -3.53
N ALA A 188 -12.62 0.26 -3.19
CA ALA A 188 -11.52 1.08 -2.70
C ALA A 188 -10.85 0.50 -1.44
N LEU A 189 -11.62 -0.16 -0.56
CA LEU A 189 -11.10 -0.80 0.66
C LEU A 189 -10.24 -2.04 0.38
N THR A 190 -10.36 -2.61 -0.82
CA THR A 190 -9.53 -3.77 -1.21
C THR A 190 -8.13 -3.37 -1.65
N HIS A 191 -7.92 -2.09 -1.97
CA HIS A 191 -6.69 -1.55 -2.57
C HIS A 191 -6.27 -2.25 -3.88
N HIS A 192 -7.20 -2.95 -4.54
CA HIS A 192 -6.97 -3.59 -5.84
C HIS A 192 -6.68 -2.55 -6.93
N PHE A 193 -7.39 -1.43 -6.88
CA PHE A 193 -7.11 -0.27 -7.72
C PHE A 193 -6.17 0.67 -6.99
N GLN A 194 -5.07 1.04 -7.65
CA GLN A 194 -4.12 1.99 -7.08
C GLN A 194 -4.70 3.41 -7.04
N GLN A 195 -5.53 3.76 -8.02
CA GLN A 195 -6.25 5.02 -8.09
C GLN A 195 -7.65 4.82 -8.64
N ILE A 196 -8.58 5.64 -8.19
CA ILE A 196 -9.96 5.67 -8.68
C ILE A 196 -10.31 7.12 -9.02
N ALA A 197 -10.91 7.29 -10.20
CA ALA A 197 -11.46 8.55 -10.67
C ALA A 197 -12.97 8.42 -10.86
N TRP A 198 -13.71 9.47 -10.52
CA TRP A 198 -15.15 9.55 -10.73
C TRP A 198 -15.44 10.74 -11.63
N VAL A 199 -16.08 10.50 -12.77
CA VAL A 199 -16.40 11.53 -13.76
C VAL A 199 -17.88 11.43 -14.10
N SER A 200 -18.57 12.58 -14.09
CA SER A 200 -19.96 12.67 -14.55
C SER A 200 -19.98 13.26 -15.95
N ALA A 201 -20.38 12.46 -16.93
CA ALA A 201 -20.72 12.96 -18.26
C ALA A 201 -22.16 13.47 -18.23
N LYS A 202 -22.35 14.78 -18.09
CA LYS A 202 -23.65 15.42 -18.33
C LYS A 202 -23.75 15.76 -19.80
N GLN A 203 -24.87 15.43 -20.43
CA GLN A 203 -25.18 15.91 -21.77
C GLN A 203 -25.31 17.44 -21.66
N GLN A 204 -24.39 18.19 -22.28
CA GLN A 204 -24.62 19.61 -22.51
C GLN A 204 -25.66 19.69 -23.63
N GLU A 205 -26.88 20.08 -23.29
CA GLU A 205 -27.83 20.56 -24.30
C GLU A 205 -27.22 21.83 -24.89
N PHE A 206 -26.52 21.68 -26.02
CA PHE A 206 -26.25 22.80 -26.91
C PHE A 206 -27.59 23.24 -27.47
N TRP A 207 -28.16 24.29 -26.89
CA TRP A 207 -29.30 24.98 -27.48
C TRP A 207 -28.77 25.87 -28.61
N PRO A 208 -29.16 25.66 -29.88
CA PRO A 208 -28.91 26.63 -30.92
C PRO A 208 -30.09 27.61 -30.96
N GLY A 209 -29.87 28.84 -30.47
CA GLY A 209 -30.77 29.98 -30.70
C GLY A 209 -31.87 30.18 -29.68
#